data_AF-A0A9K3JRM7-F1
#
_entry.id   AF-A0A9K3JRM7-F1
#
_cell.length_a   1.000
_cell.length_b   1.000
_cell.length_c   1.000
_cell.angle_alpha   90.00
_cell.angle_beta   90.00
_cell.angle_gamma   90.00
#
_symmetry.space_group_name_H-M   'P 1'
#
loop_
_entity.id
_entity.type
_entity.pdbx_description
1 polymer ?
#
loop_
_entity_poly.entity_id
_entity_poly.type
_entity_poly.pdbx_seq_one_letter_code
_entity_poly.pdbx_strand_id
1 'polypeptide(L)'
;MTGDVAANPPPIAADTTPENHQQQVEKPWLAYISEDLPRTVQESADSALRSARSLQHNSSTQVRTLKDHVLQYTSQYKSYEDLVFSRIKDQVKVAREHSALSAGVAITAALLLMRGPRRFLFRRTLGRFQTEEARIVKATNSVHDLTLSVQLMKKESEKLLEIAAFAEKGMTYGYGELRYTTTLNFVMKRVFMTFD
;
A
#
# COMPACT_ATOMS: atom_id res chain seq x y z
N MET A 1 -17.48 -2.96 -76.47
CA MET A 1 -17.32 -1.53 -76.16
C MET A 1 -16.97 -1.47 -74.69
N THR A 2 -15.75 -1.24 -74.23
CA THR A 2 -14.45 -0.83 -74.81
C THR A 2 -13.50 -1.03 -73.60
N GLY A 3 -12.48 -1.89 -73.65
CA GLY A 3 -11.10 -1.52 -74.07
C GLY A 3 -10.49 -0.52 -73.06
N ASP A 4 -9.31 -0.68 -72.46
CA ASP A 4 -8.19 -1.59 -72.70
C ASP A 4 -7.26 -1.61 -71.48
N VAL A 5 -6.62 -2.77 -71.28
CA VAL A 5 -5.42 -2.99 -70.47
C VAL A 5 -4.24 -3.13 -71.45
N ALA A 6 -3.05 -2.71 -70.99
CA ALA A 6 -1.73 -2.71 -71.64
C ALA A 6 -1.35 -1.31 -72.18
N ALA A 7 -0.16 -0.75 -71.96
CA ALA A 7 1.14 -1.38 -71.76
C ALA A 7 2.12 -0.37 -71.09
N ASN A 8 2.98 -0.86 -70.18
CA ASN A 8 4.46 -0.91 -70.25
C ASN A 8 5.29 0.26 -70.87
N PRO A 9 6.59 0.42 -70.53
CA PRO A 9 7.12 1.21 -69.41
C PRO A 9 8.13 2.31 -69.93
N PRO A 10 9.09 2.86 -69.15
CA PRO A 10 9.41 4.29 -69.13
C PRO A 10 10.47 4.74 -70.16
N PRO A 11 10.67 6.07 -70.34
CA PRO A 11 11.93 6.63 -70.80
C PRO A 11 12.68 7.40 -69.70
N ILE A 12 14.01 7.33 -69.79
CA ILE A 12 15.02 7.88 -68.90
C ILE A 12 15.53 9.24 -69.43
N ALA A 13 15.92 10.10 -68.47
CA ALA A 13 17.01 11.11 -68.48
C ALA A 13 16.73 12.61 -68.70
N ALA A 14 17.55 13.34 -67.92
CA ALA A 14 18.04 14.71 -68.00
C ALA A 14 17.12 15.80 -67.40
N ASP A 15 17.38 16.31 -66.19
CA ASP A 15 18.52 17.10 -65.68
C ASP A 15 18.11 18.58 -65.57
N THR A 16 18.12 19.09 -64.33
CA THR A 16 18.71 20.37 -63.89
C THR A 16 18.12 20.74 -62.52
N THR A 17 18.96 20.71 -61.49
CA THR A 17 18.77 21.43 -60.21
C THR A 17 19.51 22.76 -60.38
N PRO A 18 18.97 23.93 -59.94
CA PRO A 18 19.23 24.33 -58.56
C PRO A 18 18.07 25.06 -57.84
N GLU A 19 18.07 24.89 -56.52
CA GLU A 19 17.66 25.85 -55.48
C GLU A 19 16.19 26.32 -55.42
N ASN A 20 15.46 25.82 -54.43
CA ASN A 20 14.93 26.70 -53.38
C ASN A 20 14.68 25.91 -52.08
N HIS A 21 15.59 26.07 -51.11
CA HIS A 21 15.29 25.75 -49.72
C HIS A 21 14.48 26.91 -49.15
N GLN A 22 13.18 26.73 -48.90
CA GLN A 22 12.50 27.07 -47.63
C GLN A 22 10.98 26.99 -47.73
N GLN A 23 10.38 26.49 -46.63
CA GLN A 23 8.97 26.61 -46.22
C GLN A 23 7.94 25.63 -46.80
N GLN A 24 8.05 24.34 -46.45
CA GLN A 24 6.85 23.49 -46.32
C GLN A 24 6.95 22.48 -45.16
N VAL A 25 7.43 22.94 -44.00
CA VAL A 25 7.40 22.18 -42.73
C VAL A 25 6.91 23.11 -41.61
N GLU A 26 5.67 23.57 -41.73
CA GLU A 26 4.97 24.37 -40.72
C GLU A 26 3.48 24.08 -40.96
N LYS A 27 2.66 23.42 -40.12
CA LYS A 27 2.66 23.25 -38.68
C LYS A 27 1.70 22.08 -38.28
N PRO A 28 2.12 20.81 -38.31
CA PRO A 28 1.27 19.69 -37.88
C PRO A 28 0.86 19.78 -36.40
N TRP A 29 1.76 20.33 -35.58
CA TRP A 29 1.53 20.54 -34.15
C TRP A 29 0.59 21.72 -33.85
N LEU A 30 0.46 22.71 -34.75
CA LEU A 30 -0.50 23.81 -34.53
C LEU A 30 -1.93 23.33 -34.73
N ALA A 31 -2.21 22.50 -35.75
CA ALA A 31 -3.53 21.91 -35.95
C ALA A 31 -3.93 21.01 -34.75
N TYR A 32 -2.97 20.25 -34.22
CA TYR A 32 -3.17 19.44 -33.02
C TYR A 32 -3.52 20.28 -31.78
N ILE A 33 -2.85 21.43 -31.57
CA ILE A 33 -3.13 22.32 -30.44
C ILE A 33 -4.44 23.10 -30.64
N SER A 34 -4.78 23.48 -31.86
CA SER A 34 -5.96 24.31 -32.12
C SER A 34 -7.27 23.52 -32.18
N GLU A 35 -7.25 22.26 -32.63
CA GLU A 35 -8.47 21.50 -32.91
C GLU A 35 -8.57 20.22 -32.08
N ASP A 36 -7.55 19.36 -32.10
CA ASP A 36 -7.62 18.05 -31.43
C ASP A 36 -7.51 18.14 -29.90
N LEU A 37 -6.65 19.03 -29.39
CA LEU A 37 -6.48 19.21 -27.96
C LEU A 37 -7.75 19.74 -27.24
N PRO A 38 -8.42 20.81 -27.71
CA PRO A 38 -9.67 21.25 -27.08
C PRO A 38 -10.79 20.22 -27.24
N ARG A 39 -10.83 19.52 -28.38
CA ARG A 39 -11.83 18.48 -28.63
C ARG A 39 -11.67 17.28 -27.69
N THR A 40 -10.45 16.78 -27.50
CA THR A 40 -10.17 15.66 -26.57
C THR A 40 -10.44 16.03 -25.11
N VAL A 41 -10.16 17.27 -24.70
CA VAL A 41 -10.48 17.77 -23.36
C VAL A 41 -11.99 17.87 -23.16
N GLN A 42 -12.72 18.38 -24.16
CA GLN A 42 -14.18 18.45 -24.13
C GLN A 42 -14.82 17.06 -24.06
N GLU A 43 -14.36 16.12 -24.89
CA GLU A 43 -14.82 14.73 -24.90
C GLU A 43 -14.49 14.01 -23.60
N SER A 44 -13.33 14.29 -22.99
CA SER A 44 -12.93 13.77 -21.67
C SER A 44 -13.79 14.35 -20.55
N ALA A 45 -14.07 15.66 -20.58
CA ALA A 45 -14.93 16.34 -19.61
C ALA A 45 -16.38 15.83 -19.69
N ASP A 46 -16.92 15.68 -20.91
CA ASP A 46 -18.27 15.13 -21.13
C ASP A 46 -18.36 13.66 -20.72
N SER A 47 -17.30 12.87 -20.95
CA SER A 47 -17.22 11.47 -20.51
C SER A 47 -17.15 11.36 -18.98
N ALA A 48 -16.36 12.21 -18.33
CA ALA A 48 -16.28 12.29 -16.87
C ALA A 48 -17.61 12.73 -16.25
N LEU A 49 -18.29 13.71 -16.84
CA LEU A 49 -19.62 14.16 -16.40
C LEU A 49 -20.68 13.07 -16.59
N ARG A 50 -20.67 12.34 -17.71
CA ARG A 50 -21.61 11.23 -17.96
C ARG A 50 -21.34 10.06 -17.01
N SER A 51 -20.08 9.78 -16.70
CA SER A 51 -19.66 8.78 -15.71
C SER A 51 -20.06 9.17 -14.28
N ALA A 52 -19.84 10.43 -13.89
CA ALA A 52 -20.27 10.93 -12.58
C ALA A 52 -21.79 10.87 -12.43
N ARG A 53 -22.56 11.25 -13.47
CA ARG A 53 -24.02 11.14 -13.47
C ARG A 53 -24.50 9.68 -13.44
N SER A 54 -23.84 8.76 -14.15
CA SER A 54 -24.21 7.35 -14.15
C SER A 54 -23.92 6.68 -12.80
N LEU A 55 -22.80 7.00 -12.15
CA LEU A 55 -22.48 6.56 -10.80
C LEU A 55 -23.49 7.09 -9.78
N GLN A 56 -23.89 8.36 -9.88
CA GLN A 56 -24.92 8.91 -9.01
C GLN A 56 -26.28 8.25 -9.24
N HIS A 57 -26.67 7.98 -10.49
CA HIS A 57 -27.94 7.30 -10.78
C HIS A 57 -27.92 5.85 -10.28
N ASN A 58 -26.84 5.10 -10.53
CA ASN A 58 -26.67 3.71 -10.07
C ASN A 58 -26.58 3.61 -8.53
N SER A 59 -25.84 4.51 -7.89
CA SER A 59 -25.81 4.60 -6.43
C SER A 59 -27.20 4.93 -5.87
N SER A 60 -27.95 5.84 -6.51
CA SER A 60 -29.30 6.20 -6.05
C SER A 60 -30.30 5.05 -6.16
N THR A 61 -30.20 4.18 -7.16
CA THR A 61 -31.08 3.01 -7.30
C THR A 61 -30.71 1.93 -6.30
N GLN A 62 -29.42 1.64 -6.10
CA GLN A 62 -28.94 0.70 -5.08
C GLN A 62 -29.26 1.16 -3.65
N VAL A 63 -29.15 2.47 -3.37
CA VAL A 63 -29.51 3.04 -2.07
C VAL A 63 -31.03 3.00 -1.86
N ARG A 64 -31.84 3.20 -2.91
CA ARG A 64 -33.30 3.08 -2.82
C ARG A 64 -33.73 1.62 -2.57
N THR A 65 -33.19 0.65 -3.29
CA THR A 65 -33.49 -0.77 -3.07
C THR A 65 -33.05 -1.23 -1.68
N LEU A 66 -31.87 -0.82 -1.21
CA LEU A 66 -31.44 -1.09 0.17
C LEU A 66 -32.38 -0.46 1.20
N LYS A 67 -32.87 0.76 0.96
CA LYS A 67 -33.87 1.41 1.83
C LYS A 67 -35.18 0.62 1.85
N ASP A 68 -35.68 0.16 0.71
CA ASP A 68 -36.92 -0.61 0.63
C ASP A 68 -36.80 -1.94 1.37
N HIS A 69 -35.67 -2.65 1.22
CA HIS A 69 -35.41 -3.88 1.97
C HIS A 69 -35.28 -3.60 3.47
N VAL A 70 -34.53 -2.58 3.88
CA VAL A 70 -34.42 -2.20 5.30
C VAL A 70 -35.79 -1.83 5.87
N LEU A 71 -36.63 -1.11 5.12
CA LEU A 71 -37.97 -0.73 5.56
C LEU A 71 -38.86 -1.96 5.78
N GLN A 72 -38.81 -2.94 4.88
CA GLN A 72 -39.53 -4.22 5.03
C GLN A 72 -39.09 -5.03 6.25
N TYR A 73 -37.80 -5.09 6.56
CA TYR A 73 -37.32 -5.76 7.77
C TYR A 73 -37.65 -4.97 9.04
N THR A 74 -37.69 -3.63 8.97
CA THR A 74 -38.04 -2.81 10.14
C THR A 74 -39.49 -2.93 10.56
N SER A 75 -40.44 -3.12 9.62
CA SER A 75 -41.86 -3.27 9.96
C SER A 75 -42.13 -4.61 10.67
N GLN A 76 -41.51 -5.70 10.19
CA GLN A 76 -41.60 -7.01 10.83
C GLN A 76 -40.91 -7.03 12.19
N TYR A 77 -39.75 -6.38 12.30
CA TYR A 77 -39.02 -6.25 13.56
C TYR A 77 -39.82 -5.46 14.61
N LYS A 78 -40.59 -4.45 14.20
CA LYS A 78 -41.45 -3.66 15.10
C LYS A 78 -42.51 -4.50 15.82
N SER A 79 -43.14 -5.46 15.12
CA SER A 79 -44.13 -6.35 15.73
C SER A 79 -43.52 -7.26 16.80
N TYR A 80 -42.32 -7.79 16.54
CA TYR A 80 -41.59 -8.59 17.53
C TYR A 80 -41.08 -7.75 18.70
N GLU A 81 -40.62 -6.52 18.45
CA GLU A 81 -40.25 -5.59 19.53
C GLU A 81 -41.43 -5.36 20.48
N ASP A 82 -42.62 -5.05 19.96
CA ASP A 82 -43.79 -4.74 20.78
C ASP A 82 -44.26 -5.94 21.63
N LEU A 83 -44.16 -7.17 21.12
CA LEU A 83 -44.43 -8.39 21.88
C LEU A 83 -43.43 -8.61 23.03
N VAL A 84 -42.15 -8.37 22.78
CA VAL A 84 -41.11 -8.51 23.80
C VAL A 84 -41.26 -7.41 24.86
N PHE A 85 -41.49 -6.16 24.46
CA PHE A 85 -41.69 -5.05 25.39
C PHE A 85 -42.94 -5.21 26.25
N SER A 86 -44.04 -5.70 25.68
CA SER A 86 -45.26 -5.97 26.44
C SER A 86 -45.06 -7.11 27.46
N ARG A 87 -44.37 -8.20 27.09
CA ARG A 87 -44.00 -9.28 28.02
C ARG A 87 -43.08 -8.80 29.15
N ILE A 88 -42.07 -8.00 28.82
CA ILE A 88 -41.17 -7.41 29.83
C ILE A 88 -41.98 -6.51 30.77
N LYS A 89 -42.88 -5.67 30.23
CA LYS A 89 -43.71 -4.77 31.05
C LYS A 89 -44.64 -5.53 31.98
N ASP A 90 -45.24 -6.63 31.54
CA ASP A 90 -46.05 -7.51 32.39
C ASP A 90 -45.19 -8.20 33.46
N GLN A 91 -44.01 -8.71 33.12
CA GLN A 91 -43.09 -9.29 34.10
C GLN A 91 -42.55 -8.27 35.09
N VAL A 92 -42.33 -7.01 34.68
CA VAL A 92 -41.93 -5.92 35.60
C VAL A 92 -43.06 -5.56 36.56
N LYS A 93 -44.33 -5.60 36.11
CA LYS A 93 -45.48 -5.43 37.01
C LYS A 93 -45.56 -6.55 38.05
N VAL A 94 -45.32 -7.80 37.64
CA VAL A 94 -45.28 -8.97 38.54
C VAL A 94 -44.08 -8.90 39.49
N ALA A 95 -42.89 -8.53 39.00
CA ALA A 95 -41.67 -8.45 39.79
C ALA A 95 -41.65 -7.27 40.78
N ARG A 96 -42.60 -6.33 40.68
CA ARG A 96 -42.85 -5.29 41.69
C ARG A 96 -43.16 -5.88 43.08
N GLU A 97 -43.62 -7.13 43.12
CA GLU A 97 -43.85 -7.92 44.35
C GLU A 97 -42.52 -8.36 45.03
N HIS A 98 -41.40 -8.39 44.28
CA HIS A 98 -40.04 -8.67 44.78
C HIS A 98 -39.06 -7.54 44.41
N SER A 99 -39.29 -6.36 44.99
CA SER A 99 -38.69 -5.07 44.63
C SER A 99 -37.15 -5.00 44.63
N ALA A 100 -36.45 -5.66 45.56
CA ALA A 100 -35.00 -5.46 45.72
C ALA A 100 -34.16 -6.15 44.62
N LEU A 101 -34.53 -7.37 44.24
CA LEU A 101 -33.82 -8.16 43.23
C LEU A 101 -34.24 -7.76 41.80
N SER A 102 -35.52 -7.39 41.63
CA SER A 102 -36.05 -6.90 40.34
C SER A 102 -35.49 -5.55 39.93
N ALA A 103 -35.14 -4.66 40.87
CA ALA A 103 -34.61 -3.35 40.55
C ALA A 103 -33.26 -3.43 39.81
N GLY A 104 -32.36 -4.31 40.25
CA GLY A 104 -31.06 -4.51 39.59
C GLY A 104 -31.19 -5.08 38.18
N VAL A 105 -32.08 -6.06 37.99
CA VAL A 105 -32.35 -6.66 36.68
C VAL A 105 -33.03 -5.65 35.75
N ALA A 106 -33.95 -4.84 36.25
CA ALA A 106 -34.62 -3.80 35.48
C ALA A 106 -33.65 -2.69 35.03
N ILE A 107 -32.72 -2.26 35.90
CA ILE A 107 -31.72 -1.24 35.57
C ILE A 107 -30.75 -1.75 34.50
N THR A 108 -30.25 -2.99 34.64
CA THR A 108 -29.35 -3.60 33.65
C THR A 108 -30.04 -3.84 32.31
N ALA A 109 -31.29 -4.32 32.32
CA ALA A 109 -32.11 -4.45 31.11
C ALA A 109 -32.42 -3.10 30.45
N ALA A 110 -32.73 -2.05 31.24
CA ALA A 110 -32.98 -0.71 30.73
C ALA A 110 -31.74 -0.09 30.07
N LEU A 111 -30.56 -0.27 30.67
CA LEU A 111 -29.29 0.14 30.09
C LEU A 111 -28.96 -0.62 28.80
N LEU A 112 -29.34 -1.90 28.69
CA LEU A 112 -29.10 -2.69 27.49
C LEU A 112 -30.06 -2.32 26.34
N LEU A 113 -31.31 -1.96 26.67
CA LEU A 113 -32.36 -1.60 25.71
C LEU A 113 -32.21 -0.18 25.16
N MET A 114 -31.65 0.76 25.92
CA MET A 114 -31.43 2.12 25.44
C MET A 114 -30.39 2.18 24.29
N ARG A 115 -30.78 2.85 23.19
CA ARG A 115 -29.98 2.98 21.95
C ARG A 115 -28.57 3.55 22.15
N GLY A 116 -28.40 4.48 23.10
CA GLY A 116 -27.12 5.13 23.42
C GLY A 116 -26.10 4.21 24.11
N PRO A 117 -26.37 3.75 25.34
CA PRO A 117 -25.48 2.87 26.09
C PRO A 117 -25.21 1.55 25.37
N ARG A 118 -26.16 1.00 24.60
CA ARG A 118 -25.93 -0.16 23.73
C ARG A 118 -24.79 0.09 22.73
N ARG A 119 -24.83 1.22 22.00
CA ARG A 119 -23.78 1.58 21.01
C ARG A 119 -22.45 1.91 21.69
N PHE A 120 -22.50 2.50 22.89
CA PHE A 120 -21.32 2.80 23.69
C PHE A 120 -20.64 1.52 24.20
N LEU A 121 -21.41 0.56 24.75
CA LEU A 121 -20.92 -0.74 25.18
C LEU A 121 -20.29 -1.48 24.00
N PHE A 122 -20.99 -1.62 22.87
CA PHE A 122 -20.43 -2.31 21.71
C PHE A 122 -19.14 -1.67 21.16
N ARG A 123 -19.05 -0.33 21.12
CA ARG A 123 -17.81 0.34 20.68
C ARG A 123 -16.66 0.23 21.68
N ARG A 124 -16.94 0.21 22.99
CA ARG A 124 -15.93 0.27 24.06
C ARG A 124 -15.49 -1.13 24.53
N THR A 125 -16.39 -2.12 24.52
CA THR A 125 -16.12 -3.47 25.03
C THR A 125 -15.64 -4.41 23.92
N LEU A 126 -16.23 -4.39 22.71
CA LEU A 126 -15.79 -5.27 21.62
C LEU A 126 -14.34 -4.99 21.19
N GLY A 127 -13.88 -3.74 21.27
CA GLY A 127 -12.47 -3.40 21.01
C GLY A 127 -11.50 -3.95 22.05
N ARG A 128 -11.96 -4.21 23.29
CA ARG A 128 -11.17 -4.83 24.37
C ARG A 128 -11.22 -6.35 24.37
N PHE A 129 -12.20 -6.96 23.67
CA PHE A 129 -12.24 -8.41 23.48
C PHE A 129 -11.33 -8.90 22.34
N GLN A 130 -10.74 -8.00 21.53
CA GLN A 130 -9.73 -8.35 20.52
C GLN A 130 -8.34 -8.67 21.11
N THR A 131 -8.13 -8.58 22.42
CA THR A 131 -6.79 -8.24 22.92
C THR A 131 -5.99 -9.38 23.57
N GLU A 132 -6.34 -10.64 23.37
CA GLU A 132 -5.47 -11.76 23.76
C GLU A 132 -4.75 -12.33 22.54
N GLU A 133 -5.49 -12.71 21.49
CA GLU A 133 -4.93 -13.19 20.22
C GLU A 133 -4.05 -12.13 19.54
N ALA A 134 -4.47 -10.86 19.52
CA ALA A 134 -3.68 -9.78 18.94
C ALA A 134 -2.37 -9.51 19.71
N ARG A 135 -2.33 -9.78 21.02
CA ARG A 135 -1.10 -9.66 21.82
C ARG A 135 -0.14 -10.80 21.53
N ILE A 136 -0.66 -12.02 21.36
CA ILE A 136 0.14 -13.18 20.97
C ILE A 136 0.76 -12.94 19.59
N VAL A 137 -0.04 -12.51 18.61
CA VAL A 137 0.45 -12.19 17.25
C VAL A 137 1.51 -11.08 17.27
N LYS A 138 1.31 -10.05 18.10
CA LYS A 138 2.32 -8.99 18.27
C LYS A 138 3.62 -9.53 18.88
N ALA A 139 3.52 -10.38 19.90
CA ALA A 139 4.68 -11.00 20.54
C ALA A 139 5.43 -11.91 19.57
N THR A 140 4.74 -12.78 18.83
CA THR A 140 5.37 -13.67 17.84
C THR A 140 6.07 -12.90 16.74
N ASN A 141 5.44 -11.83 16.23
CA ASN A 141 6.05 -10.99 15.20
C ASN A 141 7.29 -10.26 15.73
N SER A 142 7.26 -9.77 16.98
CA SER A 142 8.43 -9.13 17.58
C SER A 142 9.61 -10.08 17.80
N VAL A 143 9.33 -11.35 18.16
CA VAL A 143 10.36 -12.38 18.29
C VAL A 143 10.94 -12.75 16.92
N HIS A 144 10.10 -12.85 15.90
CA HIS A 144 10.54 -13.12 14.53
C HIS A 144 11.43 -12.01 13.98
N ASP A 145 11.02 -10.75 14.15
CA ASP A 145 11.79 -9.57 13.75
C ASP A 145 13.16 -9.50 14.45
N LEU A 146 13.19 -9.77 15.76
CA LEU A 146 14.44 -9.83 16.52
C LEU A 146 15.34 -10.99 16.05
N THR A 147 14.75 -12.13 15.72
CA THR A 147 15.51 -13.28 15.21
C THR A 147 16.19 -12.95 13.88
N LEU A 148 15.49 -12.27 12.97
CA LEU A 148 16.05 -11.82 11.70
C LEU A 148 17.19 -10.82 11.89
N SER A 149 17.00 -9.82 12.76
CA SER A 149 18.03 -8.81 13.02
C SER A 149 19.28 -9.39 13.66
N VAL A 150 19.15 -10.32 14.61
CA VAL A 150 20.30 -11.01 15.20
C VAL A 150 21.04 -11.87 14.17
N GLN A 151 20.34 -12.54 13.26
CA GLN A 151 21.00 -13.30 12.19
C GLN A 151 21.77 -12.40 11.21
N LEU A 152 21.24 -11.23 10.86
CA LEU A 152 21.96 -10.26 10.03
C LEU A 152 23.20 -9.75 10.75
N MET A 153 23.06 -9.34 12.01
CA MET A 153 24.19 -8.87 12.82
C MET A 153 25.28 -9.93 12.97
N LYS A 154 24.90 -11.21 13.10
CA LYS A 154 25.87 -12.31 13.16
C LYS A 154 26.66 -12.46 11.86
N LYS A 155 26.00 -12.34 10.70
CA LYS A 155 26.70 -12.38 9.41
C LYS A 155 27.64 -11.19 9.23
N GLU A 156 27.20 -10.00 9.63
CA GLU A 156 28.03 -8.80 9.57
C GLU A 156 29.22 -8.89 10.53
N SER A 157 29.03 -9.44 11.74
CA SER A 157 30.11 -9.61 12.71
C SER A 157 31.14 -10.65 12.27
N GLU A 158 30.69 -11.77 11.68
CA GLU A 158 31.58 -12.77 11.07
C GLU A 158 32.45 -12.14 9.97
N LYS A 159 31.84 -11.35 9.07
CA LYS A 159 32.58 -10.63 8.02
C LYS A 159 33.62 -9.66 8.59
N LEU A 160 33.27 -8.90 9.63
CA LEU A 160 34.20 -7.97 10.26
C LEU A 160 35.34 -8.70 10.96
N LEU A 161 35.06 -9.84 11.60
CA LEU A 161 36.06 -10.66 12.25
C LEU A 161 37.04 -11.24 11.22
N GLU A 162 36.55 -11.72 10.08
CA GLU A 162 37.40 -12.18 8.97
C GLU A 162 38.33 -11.07 8.46
N ILE A 163 37.80 -9.86 8.26
CA ILE A 163 38.60 -8.71 7.83
C ILE A 163 39.64 -8.33 8.90
N ALA A 164 39.26 -8.32 10.17
CA ALA A 164 40.17 -8.01 11.27
C ALA A 164 41.29 -9.05 11.38
N ALA A 165 40.95 -10.34 11.30
CA ALA A 165 41.92 -11.43 11.31
C ALA A 165 42.84 -11.41 10.08
N PHE A 166 42.32 -11.03 8.91
CA PHE A 166 43.13 -10.83 7.71
C PHE A 166 44.09 -9.65 7.86
N ALA A 167 43.61 -8.52 8.38
CA ALA A 167 44.42 -7.34 8.67
C ALA A 167 45.53 -7.67 9.70
N GLU A 168 45.21 -8.42 10.75
CA GLU A 168 46.18 -8.87 11.76
C GLU A 168 47.29 -9.73 11.15
N LYS A 169 46.93 -10.70 10.30
CA LYS A 169 47.91 -11.49 9.54
C LYS A 169 48.77 -10.63 8.64
N GLY A 170 48.18 -9.65 7.96
CA GLY A 170 48.92 -8.69 7.14
C GLY A 170 49.90 -7.84 7.96
N MET A 171 49.49 -7.34 9.12
CA MET A 171 50.33 -6.54 10.02
C MET A 171 51.48 -7.34 10.61
N THR A 172 51.20 -8.56 11.08
CA THR A 172 52.24 -9.44 11.65
C THR A 172 53.28 -9.83 10.60
N TYR A 173 52.84 -10.13 9.37
CA TYR A 173 53.72 -10.37 8.24
C TYR A 173 54.60 -9.15 7.93
N GLY A 174 54.00 -7.97 7.73
CA GLY A 174 54.75 -6.74 7.43
C GLY A 174 55.71 -6.34 8.56
N TYR A 175 55.32 -6.54 9.82
CA TYR A 175 56.20 -6.33 10.97
C TYR A 175 57.42 -7.26 10.96
N GLY A 176 57.23 -8.53 10.59
CA GLY A 176 58.31 -9.50 10.42
C GLY A 176 59.29 -9.09 9.32
N GLU A 177 58.77 -8.64 8.17
CA GLU A 177 59.58 -8.17 7.04
C GLU A 177 60.42 -6.94 7.41
N LEU A 178 59.84 -5.97 8.13
CA LEU A 178 60.57 -4.80 8.63
C LEU A 178 61.67 -5.19 9.62
N ARG A 179 61.41 -6.14 10.54
CA ARG A 179 62.43 -6.62 11.48
C ARG A 179 63.57 -7.34 10.74
N TYR A 180 63.23 -8.20 9.78
CA TYR A 180 64.22 -8.94 9.01
C TYR A 180 65.10 -8.02 8.16
N THR A 181 64.50 -7.08 7.42
CA THR A 181 65.24 -6.10 6.61
C THR A 181 66.10 -5.17 7.47
N THR A 182 65.61 -4.73 8.63
CA THR A 182 66.40 -3.89 9.55
C THR A 182 67.60 -4.64 10.13
N THR A 183 67.40 -5.90 10.54
CA THR A 183 68.49 -6.73 11.09
C THR A 183 69.51 -7.08 10.01
N LEU A 184 69.10 -7.43 8.80
CA LEU A 184 70.01 -7.64 7.68
C LEU A 184 70.84 -6.40 7.33
N ASN A 185 70.21 -5.23 7.22
CA ASN A 185 70.92 -3.98 6.95
C ASN A 185 71.93 -3.65 8.06
N PHE A 186 71.56 -3.89 9.32
CA PHE A 186 72.46 -3.71 10.45
C PHE A 186 73.66 -4.66 10.39
N VAL A 187 73.45 -5.94 10.08
CA VAL A 187 74.51 -6.94 9.94
C VAL A 187 75.41 -6.62 8.75
N MET A 188 74.86 -6.31 7.57
CA MET A 188 75.61 -5.91 6.39
C MET A 188 76.49 -4.68 6.66
N LYS A 189 75.92 -3.64 7.31
CA LYS A 189 76.68 -2.43 7.67
C LYS A 189 77.81 -2.74 8.65
N ARG A 190 77.57 -3.65 9.60
CA ARG A 190 78.60 -4.09 10.56
C ARG A 190 79.73 -4.85 9.87
N VAL A 191 79.40 -5.79 8.98
CA VAL A 191 80.39 -6.53 8.18
C VAL A 191 81.21 -5.57 7.32
N PHE A 192 80.55 -4.64 6.61
CA PHE A 192 81.23 -3.64 5.77
C PHE A 192 82.23 -2.80 6.57
N MET A 193 81.86 -2.30 7.76
CA MET A 193 82.78 -1.56 8.65
C MET A 193 83.95 -2.40 9.22
N THR A 194 83.94 -3.72 9.04
CA THR A 194 85.04 -4.60 9.51
C THR A 194 86.04 -4.92 8.39
N PHE A 195 85.72 -4.57 7.13
CA PHE A 195 86.55 -4.81 5.95
C PHE A 195 87.18 -3.53 5.36
N ASP A 196 86.84 -2.35 5.90
CA ASP A 196 87.58 -1.08 5.74
C ASP A 196 88.51 -0.87 6.94
#